data_AF-A0A449B7J9-F1
#
_entry.id   AF-A0A449B7J9-F1
#
_cell.length_a   1.000
_cell.length_b   1.000
_cell.length_c   1.000
_cell.angle_alpha   90.00
_cell.angle_beta   90.00
_cell.angle_gamma   90.00
#
_symmetry.space_group_name_H-M   'P 1'
#
loop_
_entity.id
_entity.type
_entity.pdbx_description
1 polymer ?
#
loop_
_entity_poly.entity_id
_entity_poly.type
_entity_poly.pdbx_seq_one_letter_code
_entity_poly.pdbx_strand_id
1 'polypeptide(L)'
;MTPIEQIIYFSLIGVFATLLLTLLILLILNLYIKKFVNFLESKQTSITRDQSDFINSLKRFKALKEQNSNYVNTYKSLLSLENIISNQKEKLDKTSQELYSFLKKKKILAARKTLKIFTQKYENFKKSIHQYQSIIGQISANWNNYEGDITDILNKLSLAREYLNKNQKVLHNLYGDLKSKIDRYSERISFIDDQWNNQAKFENVSTSISNLIVDLEYLFDILDHAKVIEFCLYDNLPKAFEIRATQIHDLEKQDLFFIKNKFYKLQQKALSYQVDAIKDKIIDFYLFFHKNELEEFKNKALHYMHTNLTKIIKNLCVNLQKQLNYYDFIDIKTSEKWAKVIKLYEKLSDSNFEEYIKNINKIIHLLEEINYFIIEHVFENKRQQTIDLAFQEELSQSVHLYFEIMQNEMLISAKYHSSLEQLKNMYQQFFTKKPNFVDVEKIWNRWVESLSALIEEIALNEHYKSLYLSVYTSLMQSERNILQNNAELAIKLKKLTAVNDYQEAFRLLKRAYK
;
A
#
# COMPACT_ATOMS: atom_id res chain seq x y z
N MET A 1 -31.51 -42.80 -63.07
CA MET A 1 -32.11 -41.45 -63.11
C MET A 1 -32.17 -41.05 -64.58
N THR A 2 -33.36 -40.85 -65.13
CA THR A 2 -33.51 -40.43 -66.53
C THR A 2 -33.01 -38.99 -66.72
N PRO A 3 -32.62 -38.56 -67.93
CA PRO A 3 -32.17 -37.19 -68.18
C PRO A 3 -33.20 -36.14 -67.75
N ILE A 4 -34.49 -36.47 -67.86
CA ILE A 4 -35.61 -35.63 -67.43
C ILE A 4 -35.64 -35.52 -65.89
N GLU A 5 -35.48 -36.63 -65.17
CA GLU A 5 -35.38 -36.62 -63.70
C GLU A 5 -34.18 -35.80 -63.21
N GLN A 6 -33.04 -35.86 -63.91
CA GLN A 6 -31.85 -35.05 -63.57
C GLN A 6 -32.13 -33.55 -63.73
N ILE A 7 -32.79 -33.13 -64.83
CA ILE A 7 -33.17 -31.73 -65.06
C ILE A 7 -34.16 -31.24 -64.00
N ILE A 8 -35.14 -32.06 -63.62
CA ILE A 8 -36.10 -31.75 -62.55
C ILE A 8 -35.39 -31.62 -61.20
N TYR A 9 -34.43 -32.50 -60.91
CA TYR A 9 -33.67 -32.48 -59.66
C TYR A 9 -32.75 -31.25 -59.56
N PHE A 10 -32.02 -30.91 -60.63
CA PHE A 10 -31.17 -29.71 -60.66
C PHE A 10 -31.99 -28.41 -60.60
N SER A 11 -33.16 -28.36 -61.22
CA SER A 11 -34.05 -27.18 -61.12
C SER A 11 -34.65 -27.02 -59.72
N LEU A 12 -35.06 -28.11 -59.06
CA LEU A 12 -35.49 -28.10 -57.65
C LEU A 12 -34.37 -27.62 -56.72
N ILE A 13 -33.14 -28.10 -56.88
CA ILE A 13 -31.98 -27.64 -56.11
C ILE A 13 -31.71 -26.15 -56.36
N GLY A 14 -31.80 -25.68 -57.61
CA GLY A 14 -31.62 -24.27 -57.95
C GLY A 14 -32.67 -23.35 -57.31
N VAL A 15 -33.94 -23.77 -57.31
CA VAL A 15 -35.02 -23.05 -56.61
C VAL A 15 -34.80 -23.06 -55.10
N PHE A 16 -34.37 -24.20 -54.53
CA PHE A 16 -34.08 -24.29 -53.10
C PHE A 16 -32.89 -23.42 -52.69
N ALA A 17 -31.83 -23.39 -53.49
CA ALA A 17 -30.65 -22.56 -53.26
C ALA A 17 -30.98 -21.06 -53.33
N THR A 18 -31.81 -20.62 -54.28
CA THR A 18 -32.25 -19.22 -54.38
C THR A 18 -33.18 -18.83 -53.24
N LEU A 19 -34.08 -19.71 -52.80
CA LEU A 19 -34.88 -19.54 -51.57
C LEU A 19 -33.98 -19.37 -50.34
N LEU A 20 -32.98 -20.23 -50.18
CA LEU A 20 -32.07 -20.23 -49.03
C LEU A 20 -31.18 -18.97 -49.04
N LEU A 21 -30.71 -18.53 -50.20
CA LEU A 21 -29.97 -17.27 -50.37
C LEU A 21 -30.86 -16.07 -49.98
N THR A 22 -32.12 -16.07 -50.41
CA THR A 22 -33.07 -14.98 -50.10
C THR A 22 -33.37 -14.92 -48.60
N LEU A 23 -33.57 -16.07 -47.96
CA LEU A 23 -33.74 -16.18 -46.51
C LEU A 23 -32.49 -15.69 -45.76
N LEU A 24 -31.29 -16.03 -46.23
CA LEU A 24 -30.03 -15.56 -45.66
C LEU A 24 -29.92 -14.02 -45.75
N ILE A 25 -30.23 -13.44 -46.91
CA ILE A 25 -30.22 -11.98 -47.11
C ILE A 25 -31.23 -11.31 -46.17
N LEU A 26 -32.44 -11.86 -46.04
CA LEU A 26 -33.46 -11.34 -45.11
C LEU A 26 -33.02 -11.44 -43.65
N LEU A 27 -32.34 -12.53 -43.27
CA LEU A 27 -31.79 -12.73 -41.93
C LEU A 27 -30.71 -11.69 -41.61
N ILE A 28 -29.74 -11.50 -42.53
CA ILE A 28 -28.68 -10.48 -42.38
C ILE A 28 -29.30 -9.08 -42.27
N LEU A 29 -30.29 -8.77 -43.09
CA LEU A 29 -31.00 -7.50 -43.07
C LEU A 29 -31.74 -7.27 -41.74
N ASN A 30 -32.37 -8.31 -41.19
CA ASN A 30 -33.06 -8.25 -39.91
C ASN A 30 -32.09 -8.06 -38.74
N LEU A 31 -30.96 -8.79 -38.74
CA LEU A 31 -29.89 -8.62 -37.74
C LEU A 31 -29.31 -7.20 -37.78
N TYR A 32 -29.10 -6.66 -38.98
CA TYR A 32 -28.62 -5.29 -39.17
C TYR A 32 -29.61 -4.25 -38.60
N ILE A 33 -30.91 -4.39 -38.89
CA ILE A 33 -31.97 -3.52 -38.34
C ILE A 33 -32.02 -3.62 -36.81
N LYS A 34 -31.96 -4.84 -36.25
CA LYS A 34 -31.98 -5.06 -34.79
C LYS A 34 -30.80 -4.37 -34.09
N LYS A 35 -29.59 -4.44 -34.65
CA LYS A 35 -28.41 -3.74 -34.13
C LYS A 35 -28.62 -2.22 -34.09
N PHE A 36 -29.25 -1.66 -35.13
CA PHE A 36 -29.56 -0.23 -35.20
C PHE A 36 -30.60 0.21 -34.17
N VAL A 37 -31.65 -0.58 -33.97
CA VAL A 37 -32.68 -0.32 -32.96
C VAL A 37 -32.06 -0.29 -31.57
N ASN A 38 -31.29 -1.32 -31.19
CA ASN A 38 -30.64 -1.37 -29.87
C ASN A 38 -29.70 -0.17 -29.64
N PHE A 39 -28.97 0.26 -30.67
CA PHE A 39 -28.14 1.46 -30.59
C PHE A 39 -28.96 2.73 -30.29
N LEU A 40 -30.12 2.89 -30.95
CA LEU A 40 -31.01 4.04 -30.72
C LEU A 40 -31.62 4.04 -29.32
N GLU A 41 -32.09 2.89 -28.84
CA GLU A 41 -32.66 2.76 -27.49
C GLU A 41 -31.63 3.15 -26.43
N SER A 42 -30.40 2.61 -26.54
CA SER A 42 -29.31 2.98 -25.63
C SER A 42 -29.03 4.48 -25.62
N LYS A 43 -29.01 5.11 -26.80
CA LYS A 43 -28.78 6.56 -26.92
C LYS A 43 -29.96 7.37 -26.36
N GLN A 44 -31.20 6.96 -26.58
CA GLN A 44 -32.38 7.63 -26.02
C GLN A 44 -32.42 7.56 -24.49
N THR A 45 -32.07 6.41 -23.91
CA THR A 45 -31.94 6.27 -22.46
C THR A 45 -30.90 7.23 -21.91
N SER A 46 -29.72 7.32 -22.55
CA SER A 46 -28.68 8.29 -22.15
C SER A 46 -29.15 9.74 -22.27
N ILE A 47 -29.82 10.12 -23.37
CA ILE A 47 -30.34 11.49 -23.58
C ILE A 47 -31.35 11.85 -22.48
N THR A 48 -32.25 10.91 -22.15
CA THR A 48 -33.29 11.12 -21.14
C THR A 48 -32.69 11.28 -19.76
N ARG A 49 -31.69 10.45 -19.40
CA ARG A 49 -30.96 10.57 -18.14
C ARG A 49 -30.23 11.91 -18.04
N ASP A 50 -29.44 12.26 -19.06
CA ASP A 50 -28.67 13.52 -19.07
C ASP A 50 -29.58 14.75 -18.92
N GLN A 51 -30.77 14.74 -19.54
CA GLN A 51 -31.73 15.83 -19.39
C GLN A 51 -32.37 15.85 -18.00
N SER A 52 -32.72 14.67 -17.44
CA SER A 52 -33.26 14.59 -16.08
C SER A 52 -32.26 15.17 -15.07
N ASP A 53 -30.98 14.79 -15.18
CA ASP A 53 -29.91 15.30 -14.32
C ASP A 53 -29.76 16.82 -14.45
N PHE A 54 -29.84 17.35 -15.68
CA PHE A 54 -29.87 18.79 -15.93
C PHE A 54 -31.07 19.48 -15.26
N ILE A 55 -32.29 18.97 -15.44
CA ILE A 55 -33.51 19.55 -14.87
C ILE A 55 -33.45 19.54 -13.33
N ASN A 56 -32.99 18.44 -12.74
CA ASN A 56 -32.86 18.31 -11.29
C ASN A 56 -31.82 19.29 -10.75
N SER A 57 -30.67 19.41 -11.41
CA SER A 57 -29.65 20.41 -11.06
C SER A 57 -30.20 21.83 -11.19
N LEU A 58 -30.94 22.15 -12.25
CA LEU A 58 -31.55 23.47 -12.44
C LEU A 58 -32.54 23.81 -11.31
N LYS A 59 -33.32 22.83 -10.83
CA LYS A 59 -34.18 22.99 -9.65
C LYS A 59 -33.37 23.25 -8.38
N ARG A 60 -32.30 22.47 -8.13
CA ARG A 60 -31.41 22.67 -6.97
C ARG A 60 -30.76 24.06 -7.00
N PHE A 61 -30.23 24.50 -8.15
CA PHE A 61 -29.67 25.84 -8.31
C PHE A 61 -30.71 26.97 -8.23
N LYS A 62 -31.98 26.71 -8.56
CA LYS A 62 -33.08 27.65 -8.32
C LYS A 62 -33.29 27.89 -6.83
N ALA A 63 -33.23 26.85 -6.00
CA ALA A 63 -33.30 26.99 -4.54
C ALA A 63 -32.05 27.70 -3.98
N LEU A 64 -30.86 27.36 -4.48
CA LEU A 64 -29.61 27.98 -4.03
C LEU A 64 -29.57 29.49 -4.28
N LYS A 65 -30.02 29.97 -5.44
CA LYS A 65 -30.01 31.41 -5.74
C LYS A 65 -30.91 32.22 -4.80
N GLU A 66 -31.95 31.61 -4.24
CA GLU A 66 -32.90 32.27 -3.33
C GLU A 66 -32.28 32.46 -1.95
N GLN A 67 -31.24 31.68 -1.63
CA GLN A 67 -30.59 31.64 -0.32
C GLN A 67 -29.19 32.28 -0.33
N ASN A 68 -28.48 32.25 -1.47
CA ASN A 68 -27.13 32.80 -1.61
C ASN A 68 -26.93 33.46 -2.98
N SER A 69 -26.62 34.77 -2.95
CA SER A 69 -26.42 35.60 -4.14
C SER A 69 -25.27 35.13 -5.04
N ASN A 70 -24.29 34.39 -4.50
CA ASN A 70 -23.14 33.90 -5.25
C ASN A 70 -23.54 32.93 -6.38
N TYR A 71 -24.70 32.26 -6.26
CA TYR A 71 -25.17 31.29 -7.26
C TYR A 71 -26.09 31.90 -8.32
N VAL A 72 -26.39 33.19 -8.25
CA VAL A 72 -27.28 33.87 -9.22
C VAL A 72 -26.73 33.78 -10.64
N ASN A 73 -25.42 33.99 -10.81
CA ASN A 73 -24.78 33.93 -12.12
C ASN A 73 -24.75 32.51 -12.68
N THR A 74 -24.41 31.52 -11.84
CA THR A 74 -24.44 30.09 -12.22
C THR A 74 -25.85 29.66 -12.63
N TYR A 75 -26.89 30.05 -11.87
CA TYR A 75 -28.28 29.77 -12.23
C TYR A 75 -28.67 30.41 -13.56
N LYS A 76 -28.31 31.67 -13.81
CA LYS A 76 -28.57 32.33 -15.11
C LYS A 76 -27.90 31.60 -16.27
N SER A 77 -26.65 31.15 -16.09
CA SER A 77 -25.95 30.34 -17.09
C SER A 77 -26.66 29.02 -17.36
N LEU A 78 -27.12 28.31 -16.32
CA LEU A 78 -27.90 27.08 -16.47
C LEU A 78 -29.25 27.32 -17.15
N LEU A 79 -29.96 28.38 -16.78
CA LEU A 79 -31.23 28.76 -17.38
C LEU A 79 -31.08 29.09 -18.88
N SER A 80 -29.96 29.70 -19.27
CA SER A 80 -29.67 29.95 -20.69
C SER A 80 -29.49 28.66 -21.50
N LEU A 81 -29.01 27.58 -20.87
CA LEU A 81 -28.86 26.27 -21.48
C LEU A 81 -30.17 25.46 -21.53
N GLU A 82 -31.15 25.77 -20.68
CA GLU A 82 -32.42 25.02 -20.59
C GLU A 82 -33.15 24.98 -21.93
N ASN A 83 -33.30 26.14 -22.57
CA ASN A 83 -33.96 26.23 -23.87
C ASN A 83 -33.16 25.52 -24.97
N ILE A 84 -31.83 25.56 -24.90
CA ILE A 84 -30.95 24.91 -25.89
C ILE A 84 -31.07 23.39 -25.77
N ILE A 85 -30.90 22.85 -24.56
CA ILE A 85 -30.95 21.41 -24.27
C ILE A 85 -32.35 20.85 -24.56
N SER A 86 -33.41 21.54 -24.15
CA SER A 86 -34.80 21.10 -24.39
C SER A 86 -35.13 21.06 -25.88
N ASN A 87 -34.78 22.11 -26.63
CA ASN A 87 -34.98 22.15 -28.08
C ASN A 87 -34.14 21.10 -28.82
N GLN A 88 -32.91 20.83 -28.36
CA GLN A 88 -32.07 19.77 -28.94
C GLN A 88 -32.63 18.38 -28.67
N LYS A 89 -33.16 18.13 -27.46
CA LYS A 89 -33.82 16.87 -27.08
C LYS A 89 -35.08 16.62 -27.91
N GLU A 90 -35.94 17.63 -28.07
CA GLU A 90 -37.13 17.52 -28.93
C GLU A 90 -36.75 17.22 -30.40
N LYS A 91 -35.71 17.89 -30.92
CA LYS A 91 -35.19 17.62 -32.27
C LYS A 91 -34.58 16.23 -32.41
N LEU A 92 -34.01 15.67 -31.35
CA LEU A 92 -33.50 14.31 -31.28
C LEU A 92 -34.63 13.28 -31.24
N ASP A 93 -35.67 13.53 -30.45
CA ASP A 93 -36.83 12.66 -30.35
C ASP A 93 -37.58 12.57 -31.69
N LYS A 94 -37.81 13.71 -32.36
CA LYS A 94 -38.43 13.73 -33.70
C LYS A 94 -37.59 12.95 -34.72
N THR A 95 -36.28 13.15 -34.74
CA THR A 95 -35.39 12.42 -35.67
C THR A 95 -35.25 10.94 -35.31
N SER A 96 -35.32 10.59 -34.03
CA SER A 96 -35.37 9.19 -33.58
C SER A 96 -36.65 8.51 -34.06
N GLN A 97 -37.80 9.16 -33.89
CA GLN A 97 -39.09 8.65 -34.38
C GLN A 97 -39.10 8.46 -35.92
N GLU A 98 -38.56 9.42 -36.66
CA GLU A 98 -38.37 9.29 -38.12
C GLU A 98 -37.47 8.11 -38.49
N LEU A 99 -36.36 7.94 -37.77
CA LEU A 99 -35.42 6.85 -37.99
C LEU A 99 -36.06 5.48 -37.69
N TYR A 100 -36.81 5.36 -36.59
CA TYR A 100 -37.62 4.19 -36.27
C TYR A 100 -38.65 3.88 -37.36
N SER A 101 -39.33 4.90 -37.90
CA SER A 101 -40.27 4.74 -39.01
C SER A 101 -39.60 4.19 -40.27
N PHE A 102 -38.40 4.67 -40.61
CA PHE A 102 -37.64 4.15 -41.75
C PHE A 102 -37.13 2.73 -41.53
N LEU A 103 -36.65 2.40 -40.32
CA LEU A 103 -36.23 1.05 -39.96
C LEU A 103 -37.40 0.06 -40.01
N LYS A 104 -38.57 0.42 -39.47
CA LYS A 104 -39.80 -0.38 -39.52
C LYS A 104 -40.27 -0.63 -40.96
N LYS A 105 -40.16 0.39 -41.82
CA LYS A 105 -40.48 0.29 -43.26
C LYS A 105 -39.35 -0.35 -44.08
N LYS A 106 -38.29 -0.85 -43.45
CA LYS A 106 -37.09 -1.45 -44.08
C LYS A 106 -36.40 -0.53 -45.12
N LYS A 107 -36.57 0.79 -45.02
CA LYS A 107 -35.96 1.79 -45.91
C LYS A 107 -34.53 2.12 -45.46
N ILE A 108 -33.59 1.19 -45.66
CA ILE A 108 -32.22 1.26 -45.10
C ILE A 108 -31.45 2.51 -45.57
N LEU A 109 -31.55 2.89 -46.84
CA LEU A 109 -30.84 4.08 -47.36
C LEU A 109 -31.34 5.38 -46.71
N ALA A 110 -32.66 5.50 -46.53
CA ALA A 110 -33.26 6.64 -45.83
C ALA A 110 -32.87 6.64 -44.35
N ALA A 111 -32.95 5.48 -43.69
CA ALA A 111 -32.50 5.31 -42.31
C ALA A 111 -31.03 5.70 -42.13
N ARG A 112 -30.14 5.32 -43.05
CA ARG A 112 -28.71 5.67 -42.99
C ARG A 112 -28.47 7.18 -43.11
N LYS A 113 -29.24 7.89 -43.96
CA LYS A 113 -29.17 9.35 -44.08
C LYS A 113 -29.66 10.03 -42.80
N THR A 114 -30.81 9.60 -42.28
CA THR A 114 -31.38 10.12 -41.03
C THR A 114 -30.50 9.81 -39.82
N LEU A 115 -29.80 8.67 -39.81
CA LEU A 115 -28.82 8.35 -38.77
C LEU A 115 -27.69 9.40 -38.71
N LYS A 116 -27.14 9.82 -39.85
CA LYS A 116 -26.10 10.87 -39.85
C LYS A 116 -26.60 12.16 -39.22
N ILE A 117 -27.84 12.54 -39.53
CA ILE A 117 -28.51 13.71 -38.93
C ILE A 117 -28.70 13.52 -37.42
N PHE A 118 -29.15 12.32 -37.00
CA PHE A 118 -29.30 11.97 -35.59
C PHE A 118 -27.96 12.08 -34.85
N THR A 119 -26.89 11.50 -35.40
CA THR A 119 -25.54 11.56 -34.81
C THR A 119 -25.08 13.01 -34.67
N GLN A 120 -25.23 13.83 -35.71
CA GLN A 120 -24.85 15.25 -35.63
C GLN A 120 -25.64 16.02 -34.56
N LYS A 121 -26.95 15.78 -34.45
CA LYS A 121 -27.79 16.36 -33.39
C LYS A 121 -27.39 15.85 -32.00
N TYR A 122 -27.02 14.59 -31.87
CA TYR A 122 -26.59 13.97 -30.62
C TYR A 122 -25.26 14.57 -30.14
N GLU A 123 -24.30 14.78 -31.03
CA GLU A 123 -23.04 15.46 -30.70
C GLU A 123 -23.29 16.89 -30.23
N ASN A 124 -24.21 17.63 -30.85
CA ASN A 124 -24.58 18.96 -30.40
C ASN A 124 -25.25 18.94 -29.01
N PHE A 125 -26.13 17.97 -28.75
CA PHE A 125 -26.71 17.76 -27.42
C PHE A 125 -25.64 17.45 -26.38
N LYS A 126 -24.71 16.54 -26.69
CA LYS A 126 -23.60 16.20 -25.80
C LYS A 126 -22.69 17.38 -25.51
N LYS A 127 -22.44 18.26 -26.49
CA LYS A 127 -21.71 19.52 -26.25
C LYS A 127 -22.42 20.42 -25.24
N SER A 128 -23.73 20.60 -25.36
CA SER A 128 -24.52 21.37 -24.39
C SER A 128 -24.52 20.73 -22.99
N ILE A 129 -24.61 19.40 -22.91
CA ILE A 129 -24.48 18.66 -21.64
C ILE A 129 -23.08 18.84 -21.03
N HIS A 130 -22.03 18.84 -21.85
CA HIS A 130 -20.68 19.05 -21.35
C HIS A 130 -20.47 20.48 -20.82
N GLN A 131 -21.06 21.48 -21.49
CA GLN A 131 -21.10 22.87 -20.98
C GLN A 131 -21.84 22.94 -19.64
N TYR A 132 -22.99 22.26 -19.51
CA TYR A 132 -23.71 22.11 -18.25
C TYR A 132 -22.81 21.51 -17.15
N GLN A 133 -22.15 20.38 -17.41
CA GLN A 133 -21.28 19.70 -16.45
C GLN A 133 -20.12 20.60 -16.00
N SER A 134 -19.55 21.39 -16.91
CA SER A 134 -18.51 22.37 -16.58
C SER A 134 -19.02 23.47 -15.64
N ILE A 135 -20.25 23.95 -15.83
CA ILE A 135 -20.85 25.00 -15.00
C ILE A 135 -21.11 24.50 -13.57
N ILE A 136 -21.47 23.23 -13.38
CA ILE A 136 -21.83 22.68 -12.06
C ILE A 136 -20.71 21.90 -11.37
N GLY A 137 -19.58 21.69 -12.04
CA GLY A 137 -18.62 20.62 -11.75
C GLY A 137 -18.22 20.47 -10.27
N GLN A 138 -17.80 21.56 -9.62
CA GLN A 138 -17.37 21.50 -8.21
C GLN A 138 -18.52 21.22 -7.23
N ILE A 139 -19.71 21.76 -7.49
CA ILE A 139 -20.87 21.63 -6.59
C ILE A 139 -21.52 20.25 -6.76
N SER A 140 -21.59 19.76 -8.00
CA SER A 140 -22.13 18.44 -8.31
C SER A 140 -21.28 17.31 -7.75
N ALA A 141 -19.96 17.45 -7.76
CA ALA A 141 -19.06 16.47 -7.16
C ALA A 141 -19.30 16.34 -5.65
N ASN A 142 -19.42 17.48 -4.96
CA ASN A 142 -19.69 17.50 -3.53
C ASN A 142 -21.08 16.91 -3.19
N TRP A 143 -22.12 17.23 -3.95
CA TRP A 143 -23.45 16.62 -3.76
C TRP A 143 -23.42 15.11 -3.89
N ASN A 144 -22.78 14.59 -4.92
CA ASN A 144 -22.72 13.14 -5.15
C ASN A 144 -21.95 12.42 -4.03
N ASN A 145 -20.89 13.02 -3.52
CA ASN A 145 -20.11 12.45 -2.41
C ASN A 145 -20.98 12.36 -1.13
N TYR A 146 -21.62 13.46 -0.74
CA TYR A 146 -22.41 13.47 0.49
C TYR A 146 -23.73 12.71 0.38
N GLU A 147 -24.33 12.61 -0.80
CA GLU A 147 -25.52 11.77 -1.02
C GLU A 147 -25.21 10.28 -0.76
N GLY A 148 -24.00 9.82 -1.11
CA GLY A 148 -23.49 8.50 -0.73
C GLY A 148 -23.37 8.34 0.78
N ASP A 149 -22.66 9.26 1.45
CA ASP A 149 -22.45 9.21 2.90
C ASP A 149 -23.77 9.24 3.70
N ILE A 150 -24.72 10.10 3.28
CA ILE A 150 -26.05 10.21 3.89
C ILE A 150 -26.81 8.88 3.74
N THR A 151 -26.77 8.28 2.56
CA THR A 151 -27.42 6.98 2.29
C THR A 151 -26.84 5.88 3.19
N ASP A 152 -25.52 5.83 3.33
CA ASP A 152 -24.86 4.84 4.19
C ASP A 152 -25.21 5.03 5.67
N ILE A 153 -25.27 6.27 6.15
CA ILE A 153 -25.70 6.61 7.51
C ILE A 153 -27.16 6.17 7.75
N LEU A 154 -28.06 6.45 6.81
CA LEU A 154 -29.46 6.04 6.90
C LEU A 154 -29.61 4.52 6.94
N ASN A 155 -28.85 3.80 6.11
CA ASN A 155 -28.82 2.34 6.11
C ASN A 155 -28.36 1.80 7.47
N LYS A 156 -27.27 2.35 8.02
CA LYS A 156 -26.77 2.00 9.35
C LYS A 156 -27.83 2.23 10.43
N LEU A 157 -28.50 3.39 10.43
CA LEU A 157 -29.57 3.69 11.39
C LEU A 157 -30.76 2.72 11.25
N SER A 158 -31.11 2.31 10.04
CA SER A 158 -32.14 1.30 9.80
C SER A 158 -31.77 -0.06 10.40
N LEU A 159 -30.53 -0.52 10.19
CA LEU A 159 -30.03 -1.77 10.79
C LEU A 159 -30.04 -1.70 12.32
N ALA A 160 -29.65 -0.56 12.91
CA ALA A 160 -29.70 -0.34 14.34
C ALA A 160 -31.14 -0.42 14.89
N ARG A 161 -32.13 0.16 14.19
CA ARG A 161 -33.56 0.04 14.55
C ARG A 161 -34.06 -1.39 14.48
N GLU A 162 -33.73 -2.10 13.41
CA GLU A 162 -34.12 -3.50 13.22
C GLU A 162 -33.58 -4.37 14.37
N TYR A 163 -32.30 -4.20 14.69
CA TYR A 163 -31.67 -4.89 15.82
C TYR A 163 -32.37 -4.58 17.15
N LEU A 164 -32.64 -3.31 17.46
CA LEU A 164 -33.35 -2.95 18.70
C LEU A 164 -34.74 -3.57 18.77
N ASN A 165 -35.50 -3.51 17.69
CA ASN A 165 -36.86 -4.06 17.65
C ASN A 165 -36.85 -5.59 17.82
N LYS A 166 -35.92 -6.29 17.17
CA LYS A 166 -35.75 -7.73 17.34
C LYS A 166 -35.41 -8.13 18.78
N ASN A 167 -34.70 -7.26 19.51
CA ASN A 167 -34.23 -7.52 20.86
C ASN A 167 -34.99 -6.75 21.95
N GLN A 168 -36.14 -6.14 21.63
CA GLN A 168 -36.90 -5.28 22.54
C GLN A 168 -37.22 -5.95 23.89
N LYS A 169 -37.57 -7.25 23.86
CA LYS A 169 -37.87 -8.02 25.08
C LYS A 169 -36.64 -8.24 25.96
N VAL A 170 -35.48 -8.42 25.35
CA VAL A 170 -34.22 -8.64 26.08
C VAL A 170 -33.75 -7.31 26.66
N LEU A 171 -33.74 -6.26 25.85
CA LEU A 171 -33.22 -4.93 26.19
C LEU A 171 -34.27 -4.04 26.88
N HIS A 172 -35.09 -4.58 27.76
CA HIS A 172 -36.27 -3.87 28.29
C HIS A 172 -35.91 -2.49 28.89
N ASN A 173 -34.81 -2.41 29.65
CA ASN A 173 -34.41 -1.19 30.34
C ASN A 173 -33.65 -0.23 29.40
N LEU A 174 -32.77 -0.74 28.53
CA LEU A 174 -31.98 0.10 27.62
C LEU A 174 -32.73 0.50 26.33
N TYR A 175 -33.81 -0.19 25.96
CA TYR A 175 -34.50 -0.01 24.66
C TYR A 175 -34.96 1.42 24.43
N GLY A 176 -35.61 2.04 25.42
CA GLY A 176 -36.19 3.38 25.27
C GLY A 176 -35.14 4.44 24.93
N ASP A 177 -34.02 4.42 25.66
CA ASP A 177 -32.94 5.38 25.49
C ASP A 177 -32.16 5.15 24.19
N LEU A 178 -31.89 3.88 23.84
CA LEU A 178 -31.22 3.54 22.59
C LEU A 178 -32.07 3.91 21.38
N LYS A 179 -33.39 3.66 21.44
CA LYS A 179 -34.34 4.09 20.41
C LYS A 179 -34.35 5.62 20.27
N SER A 180 -34.42 6.35 21.39
CA SER A 180 -34.36 7.82 21.38
C SER A 180 -33.05 8.35 20.78
N LYS A 181 -31.92 7.68 21.03
CA LYS A 181 -30.62 8.05 20.44
C LYS A 181 -30.61 7.88 18.92
N ILE A 182 -31.13 6.76 18.42
CA ILE A 182 -31.28 6.50 16.98
C ILE A 182 -32.24 7.49 16.31
N ASP A 183 -33.36 7.79 16.96
CA ASP A 183 -34.35 8.74 16.43
C ASP A 183 -33.74 10.14 16.33
N ARG A 184 -32.97 10.59 17.34
CA ARG A 184 -32.22 11.86 17.27
C ARG A 184 -31.17 11.90 16.15
N TYR A 185 -30.45 10.80 15.92
CA TYR A 185 -29.50 10.73 14.81
C TYR A 185 -30.21 10.76 13.45
N SER A 186 -31.40 10.17 13.35
CA SER A 186 -32.24 10.22 12.15
C SER A 186 -32.73 11.64 11.87
N GLU A 187 -33.17 12.37 12.90
CA GLU A 187 -33.54 13.78 12.77
C GLU A 187 -32.35 14.65 12.34
N ARG A 188 -31.17 14.38 12.92
CA ARG A 188 -29.94 15.12 12.59
C ARG A 188 -29.51 14.88 11.14
N ILE A 189 -29.57 13.66 10.61
CA ILE A 189 -29.21 13.40 9.22
C ILE A 189 -30.21 14.03 8.24
N SER A 190 -31.52 13.99 8.54
CA SER A 190 -32.52 14.70 7.75
C SER A 190 -32.26 16.20 7.72
N PHE A 191 -31.91 16.79 8.87
CA PHE A 191 -31.53 18.20 8.94
C PHE A 191 -30.27 18.50 8.11
N ILE A 192 -29.23 17.66 8.16
CA ILE A 192 -28.01 17.83 7.37
C ILE A 192 -28.35 17.84 5.87
N ASP A 193 -29.18 16.90 5.42
CA ASP A 193 -29.55 16.80 4.01
C ASP A 193 -30.40 18.01 3.55
N ASP A 194 -31.46 18.31 4.31
CA ASP A 194 -32.40 19.38 3.96
C ASP A 194 -31.81 20.79 4.09
N GLN A 195 -31.03 21.05 5.14
CA GLN A 195 -30.59 22.41 5.50
C GLN A 195 -29.16 22.73 5.09
N TRP A 196 -28.28 21.74 4.92
CA TRP A 196 -26.88 22.01 4.58
C TRP A 196 -26.49 21.46 3.21
N ASN A 197 -26.83 20.22 2.89
CA ASN A 197 -26.49 19.59 1.62
C ASN A 197 -27.23 20.26 0.45
N ASN A 198 -28.57 20.38 0.56
CA ASN A 198 -29.39 21.08 -0.43
C ASN A 198 -29.08 22.58 -0.56
N GLN A 199 -28.40 23.17 0.43
CA GLN A 199 -27.97 24.58 0.44
C GLN A 199 -26.50 24.77 0.04
N ALA A 200 -25.82 23.71 -0.40
CA ALA A 200 -24.40 23.71 -0.78
C ALA A 200 -23.45 24.23 0.33
N LYS A 201 -23.84 24.08 1.61
CA LYS A 201 -23.01 24.40 2.78
C LYS A 201 -22.10 23.21 3.10
N PHE A 202 -21.28 22.83 2.13
CA PHE A 202 -20.53 21.57 2.14
C PHE A 202 -19.55 21.40 3.30
N GLU A 203 -18.96 22.49 3.78
CA GLU A 203 -18.09 22.44 4.96
C GLU A 203 -18.88 22.00 6.21
N ASN A 204 -20.07 22.57 6.44
CA ASN A 204 -20.95 22.18 7.53
C ASN A 204 -21.45 20.74 7.39
N VAL A 205 -21.76 20.31 6.16
CA VAL A 205 -22.13 18.92 5.85
C VAL A 205 -20.98 18.00 6.22
N SER A 206 -19.78 18.29 5.74
CA SER A 206 -18.57 17.49 5.98
C SER A 206 -18.33 17.30 7.47
N THR A 207 -18.25 18.40 8.24
CA THR A 207 -18.00 18.33 9.69
C THR A 207 -19.09 17.54 10.41
N SER A 208 -20.35 17.71 10.02
CA SER A 208 -21.47 17.10 10.71
C SER A 208 -21.66 15.62 10.37
N ILE A 209 -21.40 15.23 9.12
CA ILE A 209 -21.34 13.83 8.71
C ILE A 209 -20.19 13.13 9.43
N SER A 210 -18.99 13.72 9.46
CA SER A 210 -17.86 13.13 10.19
C SER A 210 -18.17 12.92 11.67
N ASN A 211 -18.77 13.91 12.35
CA ASN A 211 -19.19 13.77 13.74
C ASN A 211 -20.25 12.67 13.91
N LEU A 212 -21.23 12.60 13.00
CA LEU A 212 -22.28 11.59 13.06
C LEU A 212 -21.75 10.18 12.81
N ILE A 213 -20.72 10.02 11.98
CA ILE A 213 -20.02 8.73 11.78
C ILE A 213 -19.40 8.25 13.09
N VAL A 214 -18.67 9.13 13.80
CA VAL A 214 -18.08 8.80 15.12
C VAL A 214 -19.18 8.47 16.15
N ASP A 215 -20.25 9.27 16.18
CA ASP A 215 -21.41 9.06 17.04
C ASP A 215 -22.12 7.71 16.77
N LEU A 216 -22.12 7.27 15.50
CA LEU A 216 -22.65 5.97 15.08
C LEU A 216 -21.74 4.82 15.45
N GLU A 217 -20.42 4.94 15.26
CA GLU A 217 -19.46 3.91 15.69
C GLU A 217 -19.63 3.61 17.19
N TYR A 218 -19.73 4.66 18.00
CA TYR A 218 -20.00 4.52 19.42
C TYR A 218 -21.37 3.89 19.72
N LEU A 219 -22.42 4.22 18.95
CA LEU A 219 -23.72 3.58 19.09
C LEU A 219 -23.64 2.08 18.77
N PHE A 220 -22.94 1.67 17.70
CA PHE A 220 -22.83 0.27 17.31
C PHE A 220 -22.05 -0.54 18.34
N ASP A 221 -20.96 0.00 18.87
CA ASP A 221 -20.22 -0.65 19.97
C ASP A 221 -21.12 -0.88 21.20
N ILE A 222 -21.98 0.09 21.54
CA ILE A 222 -23.00 -0.11 22.59
C ILE A 222 -24.00 -1.22 22.20
N LEU A 223 -24.52 -1.21 20.97
CA LEU A 223 -25.54 -2.19 20.53
C LEU A 223 -25.00 -3.62 20.55
N ASP A 224 -23.74 -3.82 20.18
CA ASP A 224 -23.06 -5.12 20.20
C ASP A 224 -22.96 -5.67 21.63
N HIS A 225 -22.81 -4.79 22.61
CA HIS A 225 -22.68 -5.17 24.03
C HIS A 225 -24.00 -5.01 24.83
N ALA A 226 -25.06 -4.48 24.22
CA ALA A 226 -26.26 -4.05 24.93
C ALA A 226 -26.92 -5.17 25.74
N LYS A 227 -26.95 -6.41 25.22
CA LYS A 227 -27.54 -7.56 25.93
C LYS A 227 -26.78 -7.92 27.20
N VAL A 228 -25.46 -7.85 27.14
CA VAL A 228 -24.59 -8.17 28.28
C VAL A 228 -24.71 -7.07 29.33
N ILE A 229 -24.68 -5.80 28.89
CA ILE A 229 -24.88 -4.65 29.77
C ILE A 229 -26.25 -4.73 30.45
N GLU A 230 -27.30 -5.02 29.68
CA GLU A 230 -28.66 -5.21 30.18
C GLU A 230 -28.71 -6.30 31.26
N PHE A 231 -28.19 -7.50 30.94
CA PHE A 231 -28.17 -8.62 31.86
C PHE A 231 -27.41 -8.30 33.15
N CYS A 232 -26.20 -7.76 33.04
CA CYS A 232 -25.37 -7.44 34.20
C CYS A 232 -25.99 -6.35 35.06
N LEU A 233 -26.39 -5.22 34.47
CA LEU A 233 -26.85 -4.05 35.22
C LEU A 233 -28.29 -4.13 35.71
N TYR A 234 -29.16 -4.90 35.07
CA TYR A 234 -30.59 -4.89 35.40
C TYR A 234 -31.14 -6.24 35.85
N ASP A 235 -30.43 -7.35 35.64
CA ASP A 235 -30.87 -8.68 36.12
C ASP A 235 -29.93 -9.28 37.17
N ASN A 236 -28.63 -9.41 36.87
CA ASN A 236 -27.71 -10.17 37.71
C ASN A 236 -27.15 -9.40 38.91
N LEU A 237 -26.50 -8.25 38.69
CA LEU A 237 -25.92 -7.46 39.78
C LEU A 237 -26.96 -7.02 40.82
N PRO A 238 -28.17 -6.57 40.46
CA PRO A 238 -29.22 -6.27 41.44
C PRO A 238 -29.47 -7.43 42.41
N LYS A 239 -29.60 -8.66 41.90
CA LYS A 239 -29.79 -9.87 42.74
C LYS A 239 -28.58 -10.14 43.61
N ALA A 240 -27.37 -9.97 43.08
CA ALA A 240 -26.14 -10.13 43.86
C ALA A 240 -26.07 -9.13 45.04
N PHE A 241 -26.46 -7.86 44.82
CA PHE A 241 -26.57 -6.86 45.88
C PHE A 241 -27.61 -7.24 46.94
N GLU A 242 -28.76 -7.76 46.53
CA GLU A 242 -29.82 -8.21 47.46
C GLU A 242 -29.39 -9.41 48.30
N ILE A 243 -28.80 -10.43 47.68
CA ILE A 243 -28.29 -11.61 48.38
C ILE A 243 -27.18 -11.21 49.36
N ARG A 244 -26.24 -10.36 48.94
CA ARG A 244 -25.17 -9.91 49.84
C ARG A 244 -25.71 -9.11 51.02
N ALA A 245 -26.74 -8.28 50.81
CA ALA A 245 -27.34 -7.48 51.88
C ALA A 245 -27.91 -8.33 53.03
N THR A 246 -28.32 -9.58 52.78
CA THR A 246 -28.87 -10.47 53.81
C THR A 246 -27.79 -11.29 54.55
N GLN A 247 -26.56 -11.33 54.03
CA GLN A 247 -25.48 -12.18 54.53
C GLN A 247 -24.41 -11.44 55.34
N ILE A 248 -24.42 -10.10 55.33
CA ILE A 248 -23.32 -9.27 55.88
C ILE A 248 -23.60 -8.71 57.28
N HIS A 249 -22.53 -8.51 58.05
CA HIS A 249 -22.57 -7.87 59.38
C HIS A 249 -22.69 -6.34 59.29
N ASP A 250 -23.08 -5.67 60.38
CA ASP A 250 -23.35 -4.22 60.40
C ASP A 250 -22.17 -3.34 59.95
N LEU A 251 -20.93 -3.76 60.20
CA LEU A 251 -19.72 -3.04 59.77
C LEU A 251 -19.53 -3.06 58.24
N GLU A 252 -19.96 -4.12 57.56
CA GLU A 252 -19.85 -4.26 56.10
C GLU A 252 -21.02 -3.57 55.36
N LYS A 253 -22.08 -3.16 56.08
CA LYS A 253 -23.24 -2.49 55.48
C LYS A 253 -22.90 -1.12 54.92
N GLN A 254 -21.95 -0.40 55.53
CA GLN A 254 -21.51 0.91 55.03
C GLN A 254 -20.81 0.80 53.67
N ASP A 255 -19.91 -0.18 53.53
CA ASP A 255 -19.21 -0.46 52.26
C ASP A 255 -20.19 -0.90 51.17
N LEU A 256 -21.12 -1.79 51.50
CA LEU A 256 -22.18 -2.21 50.58
C LEU A 256 -23.01 -1.01 50.10
N PHE A 257 -23.39 -0.10 51.01
CA PHE A 257 -24.16 1.10 50.66
C PHE A 257 -23.41 2.02 49.69
N PHE A 258 -22.11 2.25 49.93
CA PHE A 258 -21.28 3.07 49.06
C PHE A 258 -21.15 2.47 47.64
N ILE A 259 -20.89 1.17 47.54
CA ILE A 259 -20.76 0.47 46.26
C ILE A 259 -22.11 0.41 45.54
N LYS A 260 -23.21 0.15 46.26
CA LYS A 260 -24.58 0.16 45.72
C LYS A 260 -24.96 1.54 45.14
N ASN A 261 -24.55 2.64 45.77
CA ASN A 261 -24.73 3.99 45.21
C ASN A 261 -23.94 4.21 43.93
N LYS A 262 -22.71 3.69 43.82
CA LYS A 262 -21.95 3.73 42.56
C LYS A 262 -22.64 2.93 41.45
N PHE A 263 -23.16 1.76 41.79
CA PHE A 263 -23.92 0.91 40.90
C PHE A 263 -25.16 1.63 40.34
N TYR A 264 -25.99 2.24 41.20
CA TYR A 264 -27.16 2.99 40.73
C TYR A 264 -26.81 4.16 39.82
N LYS A 265 -25.71 4.87 40.10
CA LYS A 265 -25.22 5.93 39.21
C LYS A 265 -24.82 5.40 37.84
N LEU A 266 -24.20 4.22 37.77
CA LEU A 266 -23.88 3.58 36.49
C LEU A 266 -25.16 3.16 35.76
N GLN A 267 -26.10 2.52 36.47
CA GLN A 267 -27.37 2.05 35.91
C GLN A 267 -28.19 3.19 35.29
N GLN A 268 -28.23 4.37 35.91
CA GLN A 268 -28.94 5.55 35.39
C GLN A 268 -28.24 6.22 34.20
N LYS A 269 -26.91 6.05 34.07
CA LYS A 269 -26.09 6.80 33.11
C LYS A 269 -25.31 5.89 32.18
N ALA A 270 -25.70 4.62 32.03
CA ALA A 270 -24.91 3.61 31.31
C ALA A 270 -24.56 4.10 29.89
N LEU A 271 -25.54 4.64 29.16
CA LEU A 271 -25.40 5.10 27.78
C LEU A 271 -24.61 6.42 27.59
N SER A 272 -24.12 7.01 28.69
CA SER A 272 -23.23 8.18 28.66
C SER A 272 -21.75 7.82 28.78
N TYR A 273 -21.43 6.55 29.06
CA TYR A 273 -20.06 6.07 29.21
C TYR A 273 -19.63 5.22 28.02
N GLN A 274 -18.35 5.27 27.66
CA GLN A 274 -17.76 4.32 26.73
C GLN A 274 -17.95 2.88 27.22
N VAL A 275 -18.13 1.93 26.29
CA VAL A 275 -18.44 0.53 26.63
C VAL A 275 -17.37 -0.07 27.54
N ASP A 276 -16.09 0.20 27.28
CA ASP A 276 -14.99 -0.27 28.13
C ASP A 276 -15.11 0.27 29.56
N ALA A 277 -15.44 1.55 29.71
CA ALA A 277 -15.68 2.14 31.02
C ALA A 277 -16.90 1.55 31.74
N ILE A 278 -17.92 1.07 31.02
CA ILE A 278 -19.05 0.34 31.60
C ILE A 278 -18.59 -1.05 32.06
N LYS A 279 -17.85 -1.78 31.20
CA LYS A 279 -17.32 -3.12 31.50
C LYS A 279 -16.42 -3.10 32.73
N ASP A 280 -15.48 -2.17 32.80
CA ASP A 280 -14.56 -2.05 33.94
C ASP A 280 -15.33 -1.84 35.25
N LYS A 281 -16.32 -0.95 35.25
CA LYS A 281 -17.17 -0.73 36.42
C LYS A 281 -18.02 -1.95 36.79
N ILE A 282 -18.52 -2.69 35.80
CA ILE A 282 -19.24 -3.96 36.02
C ILE A 282 -18.30 -4.97 36.69
N ILE A 283 -17.07 -5.09 36.19
CA ILE A 283 -16.03 -5.97 36.77
C ILE A 283 -15.75 -5.56 38.22
N ASP A 284 -15.57 -4.27 38.51
CA ASP A 284 -15.36 -3.77 39.87
C ASP A 284 -16.47 -4.20 40.84
N PHE A 285 -17.74 -4.21 40.39
CA PHE A 285 -18.85 -4.70 41.20
C PHE A 285 -18.77 -6.21 41.44
N TYR A 286 -18.44 -7.01 40.42
CA TYR A 286 -18.24 -8.45 40.62
C TYR A 286 -17.05 -8.76 41.54
N LEU A 287 -15.95 -8.02 41.41
CA LEU A 287 -14.79 -8.15 42.30
C LEU A 287 -15.15 -7.86 43.76
N PHE A 288 -16.09 -6.94 44.02
CA PHE A 288 -16.60 -6.71 45.37
C PHE A 288 -17.31 -7.95 45.95
N PHE A 289 -18.14 -8.65 45.16
CA PHE A 289 -18.84 -9.85 45.63
C PHE A 289 -17.92 -11.05 45.80
N HIS A 290 -16.96 -11.21 44.90
CA HIS A 290 -16.05 -12.35 44.86
C HIS A 290 -14.70 -12.08 45.55
N LYS A 291 -14.58 -11.00 46.32
CA LYS A 291 -13.31 -10.57 46.95
C LYS A 291 -12.65 -11.71 47.74
N ASN A 292 -13.41 -12.47 48.53
CA ASN A 292 -12.86 -13.55 49.33
C ASN A 292 -12.41 -14.75 48.47
N GLU A 293 -13.20 -15.15 47.48
CA GLU A 293 -12.83 -16.22 46.53
C GLU A 293 -11.62 -15.82 45.68
N LEU A 294 -11.53 -14.54 45.31
CA LEU A 294 -10.40 -13.96 44.61
C LEU A 294 -9.14 -14.00 45.48
N GLU A 295 -9.23 -13.62 46.76
CA GLU A 295 -8.09 -13.70 47.68
C GLU A 295 -7.66 -15.16 47.94
N GLU A 296 -8.60 -16.09 48.06
CA GLU A 296 -8.27 -17.53 48.12
C GLU A 296 -7.56 -18.01 46.85
N PHE A 297 -8.04 -17.61 45.68
CA PHE A 297 -7.41 -17.93 44.41
C PHE A 297 -6.00 -17.33 44.31
N LYS A 298 -5.84 -16.04 44.64
CA LYS A 298 -4.55 -15.35 44.65
C LYS A 298 -3.55 -16.06 45.55
N ASN A 299 -3.96 -16.47 46.76
CA ASN A 299 -3.10 -17.21 47.68
C ASN A 299 -2.70 -18.59 47.13
N LYS A 300 -3.64 -19.34 46.56
CA LYS A 300 -3.36 -20.64 45.90
C LYS A 300 -2.40 -20.47 44.73
N ALA A 301 -2.64 -19.46 43.88
CA ALA A 301 -1.81 -19.15 42.73
C ALA A 301 -0.41 -18.70 43.16
N LEU A 302 -0.30 -17.79 44.13
CA LEU A 302 0.96 -17.33 44.69
C LEU A 302 1.79 -18.50 45.24
N HIS A 303 1.17 -19.39 46.02
CA HIS A 303 1.83 -20.60 46.51
C HIS A 303 2.36 -21.50 45.38
N TYR A 304 1.57 -21.71 44.32
CA TYR A 304 2.00 -22.44 43.13
C TYR A 304 3.19 -21.75 42.44
N MET A 305 3.15 -20.42 42.31
CA MET A 305 4.21 -19.63 41.67
C MET A 305 5.52 -19.70 42.45
N HIS A 306 5.49 -19.53 43.78
CA HIS A 306 6.69 -19.72 44.61
C HIS A 306 7.27 -21.13 44.49
N THR A 307 6.40 -22.14 44.47
CA THR A 307 6.83 -23.55 44.46
C THR A 307 7.46 -23.96 43.13
N ASN A 308 6.93 -23.45 42.01
CA ASN A 308 7.29 -23.90 40.67
C ASN A 308 8.04 -22.84 39.87
N LEU A 309 7.48 -21.64 39.70
CA LEU A 309 8.05 -20.60 38.82
C LEU A 309 9.34 -20.01 39.37
N THR A 310 9.44 -19.81 40.69
CA THR A 310 10.68 -19.30 41.30
C THR A 310 11.88 -20.21 41.00
N LYS A 311 11.68 -21.53 40.90
CA LYS A 311 12.73 -22.50 40.52
C LYS A 311 13.18 -22.33 39.07
N ILE A 312 12.23 -22.14 38.16
CA ILE A 312 12.52 -21.90 36.74
C ILE A 312 13.35 -20.63 36.59
N ILE A 313 12.93 -19.54 37.24
CA ILE A 313 13.64 -18.26 37.19
C ILE A 313 15.03 -18.37 37.81
N LYS A 314 15.16 -19.10 38.92
CA LYS A 314 16.48 -19.40 39.51
C LYS A 314 17.39 -20.09 38.49
N ASN A 315 16.89 -21.10 37.79
CA ASN A 315 17.68 -21.81 36.78
C ASN A 315 18.06 -20.91 35.60
N LEU A 316 17.13 -20.07 35.13
CA LEU A 316 17.41 -19.07 34.10
C LEU A 316 18.51 -18.10 34.55
N CYS A 317 18.42 -17.58 35.78
CA CYS A 317 19.43 -16.70 36.35
C CYS A 317 20.80 -17.38 36.41
N VAL A 318 20.88 -18.61 36.91
CA VAL A 318 22.13 -19.38 36.99
C VAL A 318 22.72 -19.63 35.60
N ASN A 319 21.90 -20.01 34.62
CA ASN A 319 22.38 -20.28 33.26
C ASN A 319 22.89 -19.02 32.58
N LEU A 320 22.17 -17.91 32.71
CA LEU A 320 22.60 -16.64 32.14
C LEU A 320 23.88 -16.13 32.80
N GLN A 321 24.01 -16.28 34.12
CA GLN A 321 25.26 -15.94 34.82
C GLN A 321 26.45 -16.73 34.29
N LYS A 322 26.28 -18.03 34.01
CA LYS A 322 27.32 -18.84 33.39
C LYS A 322 27.69 -18.35 31.98
N GLN A 323 26.70 -17.98 31.18
CA GLN A 323 26.94 -17.44 29.83
C GLN A 323 27.65 -16.09 29.89
N LEU A 324 27.22 -15.19 30.78
CA LEU A 324 27.87 -13.91 31.01
C LEU A 324 29.34 -14.12 31.41
N ASN A 325 29.62 -15.02 32.36
CA ASN A 325 31.00 -15.34 32.77
C ASN A 325 31.86 -15.97 31.65
N TYR A 326 31.25 -16.57 30.62
CA TYR A 326 31.95 -17.12 29.47
C TYR A 326 32.33 -16.04 28.45
N TYR A 327 31.57 -14.94 28.39
CA TYR A 327 31.88 -13.81 27.52
C TYR A 327 32.80 -12.84 28.26
N ASP A 328 34.07 -12.78 27.88
CA ASP A 328 35.08 -11.85 28.44
C ASP A 328 34.77 -10.34 28.21
N PHE A 329 33.59 -10.01 27.67
CA PHE A 329 33.18 -8.67 27.24
C PHE A 329 31.86 -8.19 27.88
N ILE A 330 31.58 -8.45 29.15
CA ILE A 330 30.38 -7.86 29.78
C ILE A 330 30.56 -6.35 29.95
N ASP A 331 29.76 -5.53 29.26
CA ASP A 331 29.75 -4.10 29.45
C ASP A 331 29.08 -3.68 30.79
N ILE A 332 29.35 -2.46 31.25
CA ILE A 332 28.82 -1.96 32.53
C ILE A 332 27.28 -1.98 32.53
N LYS A 333 26.64 -1.68 31.40
CA LYS A 333 25.17 -1.63 31.29
C LYS A 333 24.54 -3.01 31.48
N THR A 334 25.12 -4.06 30.89
CA THR A 334 24.67 -5.44 31.05
C THR A 334 24.85 -5.90 32.49
N SER A 335 25.97 -5.54 33.12
CA SER A 335 26.23 -5.82 34.54
C SER A 335 25.21 -5.14 35.48
N GLU A 336 24.88 -3.88 35.24
CA GLU A 336 23.87 -3.15 36.01
C GLU A 336 22.46 -3.77 35.88
N LYS A 337 22.08 -4.15 34.66
CA LYS A 337 20.79 -4.82 34.39
C LYS A 337 20.74 -6.18 35.07
N TRP A 338 21.83 -6.93 35.01
CA TRP A 338 21.96 -8.20 35.70
C TRP A 338 21.83 -8.07 37.22
N ALA A 339 22.49 -7.07 37.83
CA ALA A 339 22.33 -6.80 39.25
C ALA A 339 20.89 -6.44 39.64
N LYS A 340 20.13 -5.76 38.76
CA LYS A 340 18.70 -5.49 38.97
C LYS A 340 17.86 -6.77 38.91
N VAL A 341 18.16 -7.69 38.00
CA VAL A 341 17.50 -9.00 37.91
C VAL A 341 17.66 -9.76 39.23
N ILE A 342 18.88 -9.83 39.77
CA ILE A 342 19.15 -10.51 41.05
C ILE A 342 18.36 -9.90 42.20
N LYS A 343 18.36 -8.56 42.33
CA LYS A 343 17.60 -7.86 43.39
C LYS A 343 16.08 -8.12 43.29
N LEU A 344 15.53 -8.18 42.08
CA LEU A 344 14.11 -8.48 41.88
C LEU A 344 13.81 -9.94 42.20
N TYR A 345 14.71 -10.86 41.83
CA TYR A 345 14.59 -12.28 42.12
C TYR A 345 14.57 -12.55 43.63
N GLU A 346 15.45 -11.92 44.41
CA GLU A 346 15.50 -12.07 45.87
C GLU A 346 14.18 -11.66 46.53
N LYS A 347 13.56 -10.57 46.02
CA LYS A 347 12.26 -10.06 46.49
C LYS A 347 11.08 -10.96 46.17
N LEU A 348 11.20 -11.89 45.21
CA LEU A 348 10.09 -12.76 44.83
C LEU A 348 9.60 -13.61 46.00
N SER A 349 10.46 -13.96 46.96
CA SER A 349 10.10 -14.81 48.10
C SER A 349 9.11 -14.17 49.09
N ASP A 350 9.17 -12.85 49.23
CA ASP A 350 8.35 -12.08 50.19
C ASP A 350 7.24 -11.26 49.51
N SER A 351 7.09 -11.38 48.18
CA SER A 351 6.12 -10.60 47.40
C SER A 351 4.70 -11.13 47.59
N ASN A 352 3.71 -10.23 47.71
CA ASN A 352 2.31 -10.60 47.53
C ASN A 352 1.98 -10.92 46.06
N PHE A 353 0.76 -11.36 45.76
CA PHE A 353 0.38 -11.81 44.42
C PHE A 353 0.68 -10.76 43.32
N GLU A 354 0.26 -9.51 43.52
CA GLU A 354 0.44 -8.44 42.55
C GLU A 354 1.92 -8.06 42.38
N GLU A 355 2.66 -7.97 43.49
CA GLU A 355 4.08 -7.65 43.48
C GLU A 355 4.89 -8.78 42.84
N TYR A 356 4.51 -10.03 43.07
CA TYR A 356 5.13 -11.20 42.46
C TYR A 356 5.00 -11.11 40.93
N ILE A 357 3.78 -10.97 40.40
CA ILE A 357 3.55 -10.83 38.95
C ILE A 357 4.34 -9.65 38.36
N LYS A 358 4.32 -8.50 39.03
CA LYS A 358 5.05 -7.30 38.58
C LYS A 358 6.56 -7.53 38.53
N ASN A 359 7.13 -8.17 39.55
CA ASN A 359 8.56 -8.46 39.64
C ASN A 359 8.97 -9.48 38.58
N ILE A 360 8.16 -10.52 38.33
CA ILE A 360 8.39 -11.51 37.27
C ILE A 360 8.43 -10.84 35.89
N ASN A 361 7.44 -10.01 35.56
CA ASN A 361 7.40 -9.32 34.27
C ASN A 361 8.62 -8.43 34.07
N LYS A 362 9.07 -7.73 35.12
CA LYS A 362 10.30 -6.93 35.07
C LYS A 362 11.55 -7.78 34.90
N ILE A 363 11.63 -8.94 35.56
CA ILE A 363 12.74 -9.88 35.39
C ILE A 363 12.80 -10.35 33.93
N ILE A 364 11.67 -10.80 33.36
CA ILE A 364 11.60 -11.25 31.97
C ILE A 364 12.09 -10.15 31.01
N HIS A 365 11.55 -8.95 31.16
CA HIS A 365 11.95 -7.82 30.32
C HIS A 365 13.46 -7.50 30.41
N LEU A 366 14.03 -7.47 31.62
CA LEU A 366 15.46 -7.24 31.79
C LEU A 366 16.32 -8.37 31.20
N LEU A 367 15.85 -9.63 31.27
CA LEU A 367 16.53 -10.77 30.65
C LEU A 367 16.51 -10.66 29.12
N GLU A 368 15.39 -10.24 28.52
CA GLU A 368 15.28 -9.99 27.08
C GLU A 368 16.25 -8.89 26.63
N GLU A 369 16.34 -7.78 27.38
CA GLU A 369 17.29 -6.73 27.09
C GLU A 369 18.74 -7.24 27.14
N ILE A 370 19.11 -7.97 28.20
CA ILE A 370 20.46 -8.55 28.32
C ILE A 370 20.77 -9.46 27.14
N ASN A 371 19.82 -10.32 26.74
CA ASN A 371 19.99 -11.22 25.61
C ASN A 371 20.19 -10.46 24.29
N TYR A 372 19.45 -9.36 24.07
CA TYR A 372 19.64 -8.50 22.92
C TYR A 372 21.06 -7.92 22.84
N PHE A 373 21.58 -7.37 23.96
CA PHE A 373 22.95 -6.84 24.00
C PHE A 373 24.01 -7.90 23.70
N ILE A 374 23.84 -9.11 24.23
CA ILE A 374 24.75 -10.24 23.94
C ILE A 374 24.73 -10.56 22.44
N ILE A 375 23.56 -10.65 21.82
CA ILE A 375 23.41 -10.96 20.39
C ILE A 375 24.05 -9.86 19.52
N GLU A 376 23.78 -8.59 19.82
CA GLU A 376 24.33 -7.44 19.09
C GLU A 376 25.86 -7.46 19.12
N HIS A 377 26.45 -7.70 20.29
CA HIS A 377 27.90 -7.76 20.42
C HIS A 377 28.53 -8.94 19.68
N VAL A 378 27.92 -10.13 19.75
CA VAL A 378 28.36 -11.31 18.98
C VAL A 378 28.28 -11.05 17.48
N PHE A 379 27.24 -10.35 17.03
CA PHE A 379 27.08 -9.98 15.63
C PHE A 379 28.16 -9.01 15.16
N GLU A 380 28.44 -7.94 15.91
CA GLU A 380 29.44 -6.95 15.53
C GLU A 380 30.85 -7.54 15.48
N ASN A 381 31.20 -8.43 16.42
CA ASN A 381 32.46 -9.17 16.38
C ASN A 381 32.59 -10.04 15.12
N LYS A 382 31.52 -10.75 14.72
CA LYS A 382 31.52 -11.54 13.47
C LYS A 382 31.62 -10.67 12.23
N ARG A 383 30.93 -9.53 12.22
CA ARG A 383 30.98 -8.55 11.14
C ARG A 383 32.39 -8.00 10.96
N GLN A 384 33.06 -7.60 12.05
CA GLN A 384 34.44 -7.12 12.00
C GLN A 384 35.39 -8.20 11.47
N GLN A 385 35.28 -9.45 11.95
CA GLN A 385 36.06 -10.56 11.42
C GLN A 385 35.87 -10.77 9.91
N THR A 386 34.64 -10.60 9.41
CA THR A 386 34.34 -10.75 7.99
C THR A 386 34.98 -9.64 7.16
N ILE A 387 34.92 -8.39 7.64
CA ILE A 387 35.54 -7.24 7.00
C ILE A 387 37.06 -7.43 6.94
N ASP A 388 37.67 -7.84 8.04
CA ASP A 388 39.12 -8.06 8.12
C ASP A 388 39.58 -9.16 7.14
N LEU A 389 38.81 -10.25 7.01
CA LEU A 389 39.10 -11.32 6.06
C LEU A 389 38.98 -10.85 4.61
N ALA A 390 37.90 -10.13 4.25
CA ALA A 390 37.69 -9.62 2.90
C ALA A 390 38.82 -8.65 2.49
N PHE A 391 39.23 -7.76 3.40
CA PHE A 391 40.34 -6.84 3.16
C PHE A 391 41.67 -7.59 2.91
N GLN A 392 41.95 -8.65 3.66
CA GLN A 392 43.17 -9.44 3.44
C GLN A 392 43.18 -10.14 2.08
N GLU A 393 42.03 -10.60 1.60
CA GLU A 393 41.89 -11.21 0.28
C GLU A 393 42.15 -10.19 -0.84
N GLU A 394 41.51 -9.01 -0.78
CA GLU A 394 41.73 -7.92 -1.75
C GLU A 394 43.19 -7.45 -1.76
N LEU A 395 43.81 -7.31 -0.59
CA LEU A 395 45.21 -6.94 -0.46
C LEU A 395 46.12 -7.96 -1.16
N SER A 396 45.88 -9.25 -0.93
CA SER A 396 46.64 -10.35 -1.56
C SER A 396 46.54 -10.30 -3.09
N GLN A 397 45.32 -10.14 -3.63
CA GLN A 397 45.09 -10.04 -5.08
C GLN A 397 45.76 -8.81 -5.69
N SER A 398 45.71 -7.66 -5.02
CA SER A 398 46.35 -6.43 -5.51
C SER A 398 47.87 -6.55 -5.56
N VAL A 399 48.48 -7.24 -4.59
CA VAL A 399 49.93 -7.53 -4.58
C VAL A 399 50.29 -8.52 -5.69
N HIS A 400 49.41 -9.46 -6.01
CA HIS A 400 49.60 -10.34 -7.16
C HIS A 400 49.63 -9.55 -8.48
N LEU A 401 48.64 -8.69 -8.71
CA LEU A 401 48.58 -7.81 -9.90
C LEU A 401 49.83 -6.93 -10.03
N TYR A 402 50.36 -6.43 -8.92
CA TYR A 402 51.63 -5.71 -8.92
C TYR A 402 52.76 -6.54 -9.55
N PHE A 403 52.93 -7.79 -9.13
CA PHE A 403 53.99 -8.64 -9.69
C PHE A 403 53.76 -8.95 -11.17
N GLU A 404 52.51 -9.16 -11.60
CA GLU A 404 52.18 -9.36 -13.01
C GLU A 404 52.52 -8.13 -13.87
N ILE A 405 52.16 -6.92 -13.40
CA ILE A 405 52.48 -5.66 -14.08
C ILE A 405 53.99 -5.45 -14.19
N MET A 406 54.73 -5.69 -13.11
CA MET A 406 56.19 -5.49 -13.07
C MET A 406 56.94 -6.45 -14.01
N GLN A 407 56.34 -7.59 -14.37
CA GLN A 407 56.91 -8.57 -15.29
C GLN A 407 56.36 -8.44 -16.73
N ASN A 408 55.42 -7.52 -16.97
CA ASN A 408 54.75 -7.43 -18.26
C ASN A 408 55.63 -6.78 -19.35
N GLU A 409 55.84 -7.51 -20.45
CA GLU A 409 56.70 -7.08 -21.57
C GLU A 409 56.16 -5.86 -22.34
N MET A 410 54.89 -5.48 -22.17
CA MET A 410 54.30 -4.32 -22.85
C MET A 410 54.71 -2.97 -22.23
N LEU A 411 55.37 -2.99 -21.06
CA LEU A 411 55.75 -1.79 -20.32
C LEU A 411 57.26 -1.49 -20.36
N ILE A 412 57.96 -1.90 -21.42
CA ILE A 412 59.43 -1.77 -21.56
C ILE A 412 59.88 -0.34 -21.99
N SER A 413 58.98 0.45 -22.58
CA SER A 413 59.31 1.80 -23.06
C SER A 413 59.67 2.76 -21.91
N ALA A 414 60.65 3.65 -22.16
CA ALA A 414 61.10 4.66 -21.20
C ALA A 414 59.96 5.55 -20.65
N LYS A 415 58.85 5.68 -21.40
CA LYS A 415 57.67 6.45 -20.99
C LYS A 415 56.97 5.89 -19.73
N TYR A 416 57.16 4.61 -19.41
CA TYR A 416 56.52 3.96 -18.25
C TYR A 416 57.40 3.91 -17.00
N HIS A 417 58.68 4.27 -17.11
CA HIS A 417 59.66 4.07 -16.06
C HIS A 417 59.30 4.79 -14.75
N SER A 418 58.80 6.02 -14.83
CA SER A 418 58.38 6.79 -13.65
C SER A 418 57.20 6.14 -12.92
N SER A 419 56.21 5.64 -13.65
CA SER A 419 55.01 5.01 -13.08
C SER A 419 55.34 3.67 -12.42
N LEU A 420 56.23 2.88 -13.03
CA LEU A 420 56.72 1.61 -12.48
C LEU A 420 57.57 1.84 -11.21
N GLU A 421 58.46 2.82 -11.20
CA GLU A 421 59.24 3.15 -10.00
C GLU A 421 58.35 3.70 -8.88
N GLN A 422 57.31 4.49 -9.20
CA GLN A 422 56.32 4.92 -8.20
C GLN A 422 55.59 3.72 -7.58
N LEU A 423 55.13 2.78 -8.41
CA LEU A 423 54.43 1.57 -7.95
C LEU A 423 55.34 0.70 -7.06
N LYS A 424 56.58 0.48 -7.50
CA LYS A 424 57.61 -0.25 -6.74
C LYS A 424 57.91 0.38 -5.39
N ASN A 425 58.00 1.72 -5.33
CA ASN A 425 58.21 2.44 -4.07
C ASN A 425 57.04 2.25 -3.09
N MET A 426 55.79 2.29 -3.58
CA MET A 426 54.61 2.01 -2.75
C MET A 426 54.61 0.57 -2.24
N TYR A 427 54.93 -0.41 -3.10
CA TYR A 427 55.08 -1.81 -2.68
C TYR A 427 56.13 -1.97 -1.57
N GLN A 428 57.33 -1.41 -1.77
CA GLN A 428 58.44 -1.55 -0.84
C GLN A 428 58.17 -0.95 0.53
N GLN A 429 57.48 0.20 0.58
CA GLN A 429 57.21 0.92 1.83
C GLN A 429 56.06 0.32 2.63
N PHE A 430 55.00 -0.15 1.97
CA PHE A 430 53.73 -0.47 2.65
C PHE A 430 53.37 -1.96 2.66
N PHE A 431 54.01 -2.80 1.84
CA PHE A 431 53.58 -4.20 1.63
C PHE A 431 54.67 -5.26 1.89
N THR A 432 55.94 -4.89 2.15
CA THR A 432 57.06 -5.85 2.29
C THR A 432 57.21 -6.51 3.66
N LYS A 433 56.66 -5.89 4.72
CA LYS A 433 56.57 -6.47 6.07
C LYS A 433 55.09 -6.64 6.40
N LYS A 434 54.71 -7.67 7.17
CA LYS A 434 53.31 -7.99 7.57
C LYS A 434 52.42 -6.74 7.49
N PRO A 435 51.60 -6.59 6.43
CA PRO A 435 50.96 -5.32 6.13
C PRO A 435 50.11 -4.85 7.30
N ASN A 436 50.30 -3.61 7.74
CA ASN A 436 49.47 -2.98 8.75
C ASN A 436 48.27 -2.33 8.05
N PHE A 437 47.05 -2.73 8.41
CA PHE A 437 45.81 -2.19 7.86
C PHE A 437 45.81 -0.65 7.84
N VAL A 438 46.16 -0.02 8.96
CA VAL A 438 46.11 1.45 9.13
C VAL A 438 47.09 2.17 8.20
N ASP A 439 48.18 1.53 7.81
CA ASP A 439 49.19 2.14 6.94
C ASP A 439 48.89 1.89 5.46
N VAL A 440 48.32 0.73 5.13
CA VAL A 440 47.88 0.40 3.76
C VAL A 440 46.63 1.20 3.38
N GLU A 441 45.68 1.39 4.30
CA GLU A 441 44.45 2.17 4.05
C GLU A 441 44.77 3.58 3.53
N LYS A 442 45.81 4.24 4.08
CA LYS A 442 46.23 5.60 3.69
C LYS A 442 46.68 5.72 2.24
N ILE A 443 47.18 4.64 1.64
CA ILE A 443 47.69 4.64 0.27
C ILE A 443 46.85 3.79 -0.69
N TRP A 444 45.80 3.13 -0.20
CA TRP A 444 45.06 2.11 -0.94
C TRP A 444 44.53 2.60 -2.28
N ASN A 445 43.85 3.76 -2.28
CA ASN A 445 43.30 4.31 -3.52
C ASN A 445 44.39 4.62 -4.54
N ARG A 446 45.50 5.23 -4.09
CA ARG A 446 46.63 5.56 -4.97
C ARG A 446 47.34 4.31 -5.50
N TRP A 447 47.41 3.26 -4.69
CA TRP A 447 47.93 1.95 -5.07
C TRP A 447 47.06 1.34 -6.18
N VAL A 448 45.75 1.23 -5.97
CA VAL A 448 44.80 0.71 -6.95
C VAL A 448 44.80 1.53 -8.24
N GLU A 449 44.74 2.86 -8.15
CA GLU A 449 44.80 3.75 -9.31
C GLU A 449 46.07 3.52 -10.15
N SER A 450 47.21 3.32 -9.50
CA SER A 450 48.49 3.08 -10.19
C SER A 450 48.52 1.70 -10.87
N LEU A 451 47.95 0.68 -10.23
CA LEU A 451 47.77 -0.64 -10.85
C LEU A 451 46.85 -0.55 -12.07
N SER A 452 45.67 0.08 -11.92
CA SER A 452 44.69 0.21 -12.99
C SER A 452 45.24 0.96 -14.20
N ALA A 453 45.92 2.10 -13.99
CA ALA A 453 46.50 2.86 -15.10
C ALA A 453 47.53 2.04 -15.90
N LEU A 454 48.34 1.21 -15.24
CA LEU A 454 49.32 0.36 -15.92
C LEU A 454 48.66 -0.83 -16.62
N ILE A 455 47.59 -1.41 -16.05
CA ILE A 455 46.77 -2.44 -16.70
C ILE A 455 46.12 -1.89 -17.98
N GLU A 456 45.59 -0.67 -17.94
CA GLU A 456 45.02 -0.01 -19.12
C GLU A 456 46.07 0.20 -20.23
N GLU A 457 47.28 0.62 -19.87
CA GLU A 457 48.39 0.77 -20.81
C GLU A 457 48.84 -0.57 -21.41
N ILE A 458 48.87 -1.65 -20.62
CA ILE A 458 49.12 -3.01 -21.11
C ILE A 458 48.06 -3.38 -22.15
N ALA A 459 46.78 -3.25 -21.80
CA ALA A 459 45.66 -3.60 -22.68
C ALA A 459 45.68 -2.79 -23.99
N LEU A 460 46.00 -1.50 -23.90
CA LEU A 460 46.13 -0.62 -25.06
C LEU A 460 47.28 -1.06 -25.98
N ASN A 461 48.45 -1.39 -25.41
CA ASN A 461 49.60 -1.84 -26.19
C ASN A 461 49.36 -3.21 -26.84
N GLU A 462 48.68 -4.13 -26.16
CA GLU A 462 48.27 -5.42 -26.74
C GLU A 462 47.29 -5.22 -27.91
N HIS A 463 46.35 -4.29 -27.78
CA HIS A 463 45.45 -3.94 -28.86
C HIS A 463 46.21 -3.41 -30.09
N TYR A 464 47.16 -2.50 -29.90
CA TYR A 464 48.00 -2.00 -31.00
C TYR A 464 48.91 -3.08 -31.59
N LYS A 465 49.41 -4.02 -30.79
CA LYS A 465 50.15 -5.19 -31.28
C LYS A 465 49.29 -6.02 -32.22
N SER A 466 48.05 -6.30 -31.84
CA SER A 466 47.09 -7.03 -32.69
C SER A 466 46.82 -6.29 -34.01
N LEU A 467 46.53 -4.98 -33.95
CA LEU A 467 46.31 -4.15 -35.14
C LEU A 467 47.54 -4.09 -36.05
N TYR A 468 48.73 -3.92 -35.47
CA TYR A 468 50.00 -3.95 -36.19
C TYR A 468 50.18 -5.27 -36.93
N LEU A 469 50.05 -6.41 -36.24
CA LEU A 469 50.22 -7.74 -36.82
C LEU A 469 49.22 -8.00 -37.96
N SER A 470 47.97 -7.57 -37.78
CA SER A 470 46.93 -7.70 -38.81
C SER A 470 47.32 -6.95 -40.09
N VAL A 471 47.62 -5.65 -39.99
CA VAL A 471 47.95 -4.85 -41.19
C VAL A 471 49.30 -5.24 -41.79
N TYR A 472 50.28 -5.59 -40.96
CA TYR A 472 51.58 -6.10 -41.41
C TYR A 472 51.41 -7.37 -42.27
N THR A 473 50.57 -8.31 -41.80
CA THR A 473 50.28 -9.55 -42.52
C THR A 473 49.58 -9.28 -43.85
N SER A 474 48.56 -8.42 -43.87
CA SER A 474 47.85 -8.06 -45.11
C SER A 474 48.77 -7.38 -46.14
N LEU A 475 49.69 -6.52 -45.70
CA LEU A 475 50.66 -5.88 -46.58
C LEU A 475 51.66 -6.89 -47.19
N MET A 476 52.16 -7.81 -46.37
CA MET A 476 53.09 -8.86 -46.83
C MET A 476 52.47 -9.80 -47.87
N GLN A 477 51.15 -9.98 -47.83
CA GLN A 477 50.38 -10.82 -48.77
C GLN A 477 49.91 -10.08 -50.03
N SER A 478 50.07 -8.74 -50.09
CA SER A 478 49.65 -7.94 -51.24
C SER A 478 50.63 -8.04 -52.41
N GLU A 479 50.11 -7.97 -53.65
CA GLU A 479 50.93 -8.01 -54.88
C GLU A 479 51.94 -6.83 -54.98
N ARG A 480 51.64 -5.71 -54.30
CA ARG A 480 52.54 -4.55 -54.17
C ARG A 480 53.16 -4.52 -52.77
N ASN A 481 53.98 -5.50 -52.42
CA ASN A 481 54.60 -5.57 -51.09
C ASN A 481 55.54 -4.38 -50.82
N ILE A 482 55.00 -3.31 -50.20
CA ILE A 482 55.72 -2.07 -49.87
C ILE A 482 56.88 -2.34 -48.89
N LEU A 483 56.76 -3.38 -48.05
CA LEU A 483 57.77 -3.74 -47.05
C LEU A 483 59.00 -4.41 -47.67
N GLN A 484 58.87 -5.06 -48.83
CA GLN A 484 60.03 -5.57 -49.60
C GLN A 484 60.75 -4.46 -50.38
N ASN A 485 60.01 -3.45 -50.85
CA ASN A 485 60.55 -2.39 -51.69
C ASN A 485 61.09 -1.18 -50.90
N ASN A 486 60.85 -1.11 -49.58
CA ASN A 486 61.33 -0.04 -48.70
C ASN A 486 62.06 -0.60 -47.46
N ALA A 487 63.37 -0.83 -47.61
CA ALA A 487 64.22 -1.39 -46.55
C ALA A 487 64.31 -0.49 -45.31
N GLU A 488 64.25 0.84 -45.47
CA GLU A 488 64.33 1.79 -44.36
C GLU A 488 63.11 1.67 -43.43
N LEU A 489 61.90 1.59 -44.02
CA LEU A 489 60.66 1.37 -43.28
C LEU A 489 60.67 0.03 -42.55
N ALA A 490 61.09 -1.05 -43.22
CA ALA A 490 61.16 -2.38 -42.61
C ALA A 490 62.13 -2.43 -41.40
N ILE A 491 63.31 -1.81 -41.52
CA ILE A 491 64.28 -1.70 -40.41
C ILE A 491 63.68 -0.90 -39.25
N LYS A 492 62.98 0.21 -39.54
CA LYS A 492 62.37 1.07 -38.52
C LYS A 492 61.25 0.35 -37.75
N LEU A 493 60.38 -0.39 -38.45
CA LEU A 493 59.33 -1.20 -37.85
C LEU A 493 59.92 -2.32 -36.98
N LYS A 494 60.95 -3.03 -37.46
CA LYS A 494 61.64 -4.07 -36.69
C LYS A 494 62.24 -3.52 -35.38
N LYS A 495 62.83 -2.32 -35.43
CA LYS A 495 63.34 -1.64 -34.22
C LYS A 495 62.24 -1.31 -33.23
N LEU A 496 61.10 -0.79 -33.70
CA LEU A 496 59.96 -0.44 -32.84
C LEU A 496 59.31 -1.68 -32.21
N THR A 497 59.12 -2.75 -32.97
CA THR A 497 58.58 -4.01 -32.44
C THR A 497 59.54 -4.71 -31.49
N ALA A 498 60.86 -4.56 -31.68
CA ALA A 498 61.86 -5.12 -30.77
C ALA A 498 61.86 -4.44 -29.39
N VAL A 499 61.31 -3.23 -29.29
CA VAL A 499 61.10 -2.51 -28.03
C VAL A 499 59.61 -2.43 -27.63
N ASN A 500 58.77 -3.28 -28.23
CA ASN A 500 57.32 -3.36 -28.00
C ASN A 500 56.55 -2.03 -28.21
N ASP A 501 57.07 -1.11 -29.02
CA ASP A 501 56.36 0.14 -29.38
C ASP A 501 55.41 -0.09 -30.57
N TYR A 502 54.39 -0.93 -30.32
CA TYR A 502 53.43 -1.33 -31.34
C TYR A 502 52.50 -0.20 -31.76
N GLN A 503 52.28 0.80 -30.90
CA GLN A 503 51.46 1.97 -31.24
C GLN A 503 52.12 2.80 -32.34
N GLU A 504 53.41 3.11 -32.20
CA GLU A 504 54.12 3.87 -33.23
C GLU A 504 54.44 3.01 -34.46
N ALA A 505 54.71 1.71 -34.28
CA ALA A 505 54.85 0.77 -35.39
C ALA A 505 53.57 0.70 -36.24
N PHE A 506 52.40 0.59 -35.61
CA PHE A 506 51.11 0.61 -36.30
C PHE A 506 50.87 1.94 -37.04
N ARG A 507 51.15 3.09 -36.40
CA ARG A 507 50.99 4.41 -37.05
C ARG A 507 51.84 4.55 -38.30
N LEU A 508 53.11 4.11 -38.24
CA LEU A 508 54.00 4.13 -39.39
C LEU A 508 53.50 3.22 -40.51
N LEU A 509 53.07 2.01 -40.15
CA LEU A 509 52.57 1.04 -41.12
C LEU A 509 51.25 1.48 -41.78
N LYS A 510 50.35 2.10 -41.02
CA LYS A 510 49.10 2.70 -41.54
C LYS A 510 49.36 3.88 -42.48
N ARG A 511 50.40 4.68 -42.24
CA ARG A 511 50.80 5.78 -43.14
C ARG A 511 51.35 5.26 -44.47
N ALA A 512 52.08 4.14 -44.43
CA ALA A 512 52.62 3.51 -45.63
C ALA A 512 51.56 2.73 -46.44
N TYR A 513 50.41 2.42 -45.83
CA TYR A 513 49.27 1.74 -46.49
C TYR A 513 48.36 2.70 -47.29
N LYS A 514 48.43 4.02 -47.03
CA LYS A 514 47.77 5.05 -47.85
C LYS A 514 48.59 5.32 -49.10
#